data_AF-K4EWP6-F1
#
_entry.id   AF-K4EWP6-F1
#
_cell.length_a   1.000
_cell.length_b   1.000
_cell.length_c   1.000
_cell.angle_alpha   90.00
_cell.angle_beta   90.00
_cell.angle_gamma   90.00
#
_symmetry.space_group_name_H-M   'P 1'
#
loop_
_entity.id
_entity.type
_entity.pdbx_description
1 polymer ?
#
loop_
_entity_poly.entity_id
_entity_poly.type
_entity_poly.pdbx_seq_one_letter_code
_entity_poly.pdbx_strand_id
1 'polypeptide(L)'
;VIGGVGKTTLVKEVFRQATIERLFDDVVMVLDVKQNSNLERIQREVAEKLGLDIFDNQTIPGRARNICDRIKDKKTLVILDDIWETIDLEAVGLPSVATCKIC
;
A
#
# COMPACT_ATOMS: atom_id res chain seq x y z
N VAL A 1 -17.62 -5.83 13.74
CA VAL A 1 -16.55 -6.76 14.22
C VAL A 1 -16.12 -6.31 15.61
N ILE A 2 -15.92 -7.24 16.55
CA ILE A 2 -15.41 -6.93 17.89
C ILE A 2 -13.96 -6.44 17.75
N GLY A 3 -13.72 -5.16 18.01
CA GLY A 3 -12.37 -4.58 18.03
C GLY A 3 -11.56 -5.19 19.18
N GLY A 4 -10.32 -5.61 18.90
CA GLY A 4 -9.40 -6.08 19.94
C GLY A 4 -8.90 -7.52 19.85
N VAL A 5 -9.22 -8.28 18.79
CA VAL A 5 -8.68 -9.65 18.61
C VAL A 5 -7.23 -9.71 18.09
N GLY A 6 -6.52 -8.58 18.02
CA GLY A 6 -5.10 -8.54 17.68
C GLY A 6 -4.74 -8.62 16.18
N LYS A 7 -5.69 -8.42 15.25
CA LYS A 7 -5.42 -8.44 13.80
C LYS A 7 -4.36 -7.42 13.38
N THR A 8 -4.57 -6.16 13.74
CA THR A 8 -3.60 -5.08 13.49
C THR A 8 -2.25 -5.36 14.15
N THR A 9 -2.22 -6.06 15.29
CA THR A 9 -0.96 -6.48 15.93
C THR A 9 -0.21 -7.51 15.08
N LEU A 10 -0.92 -8.50 14.52
CA LEU A 10 -0.32 -9.48 13.62
C LEU A 10 0.17 -8.83 12.33
N VAL A 11 -0.60 -7.91 11.74
CA VAL A 11 -0.22 -7.17 10.54
C VAL A 11 1.06 -6.36 10.76
N LYS A 12 1.18 -5.69 11.91
CA LYS A 12 2.41 -4.97 12.31
C LYS A 12 3.60 -5.91 12.47
N GLU A 13 3.38 -7.13 12.98
CA GLU A 13 4.44 -8.13 13.09
C GLU A 13 4.89 -8.65 11.72
N VAL A 14 3.96 -8.89 10.78
CA VAL A 14 4.29 -9.23 9.38
C VAL A 14 5.13 -8.12 8.74
N PHE A 15 4.72 -6.86 8.88
CA PHE A 15 5.48 -5.71 8.41
C PHE A 15 6.90 -5.68 9.00
N ARG A 16 7.02 -5.87 10.32
CA ARG A 16 8.30 -5.86 11.04
C ARG A 16 9.23 -6.96 10.53
N GLN A 17 8.73 -8.19 10.41
CA GLN A 17 9.51 -9.35 9.96
C GLN A 17 9.93 -9.19 8.50
N ALA A 18 9.01 -8.82 7.60
CA ALA A 18 9.33 -8.58 6.19
C ALA A 18 10.43 -7.52 6.01
N THR A 19 10.45 -6.50 6.87
CA THR A 19 11.47 -5.44 6.88
C THR A 19 12.81 -5.94 7.43
N ILE A 20 12.82 -6.69 8.54
CA ILE A 20 14.05 -7.19 9.18
C ILE A 20 14.72 -8.26 8.33
N GLU A 21 13.94 -9.20 7.83
CA GLU A 21 14.42 -10.30 6.99
C GLU A 21 14.73 -9.87 5.55
N ARG A 22 14.33 -8.64 5.17
CA ARG A 22 14.54 -8.06 3.83
C ARG A 22 14.05 -8.99 2.71
N LEU A 23 12.89 -9.61 2.92
CA LEU A 23 12.28 -10.55 1.97
C LEU A 23 11.78 -9.87 0.69
N PHE A 24 11.57 -8.56 0.77
CA PHE A 24 11.09 -7.67 -0.26
C PHE A 24 12.02 -6.46 -0.35
N ASP A 25 12.13 -5.88 -1.54
CA ASP A 25 12.89 -4.65 -1.76
C ASP A 25 12.19 -3.46 -1.07
N ASP A 26 10.85 -3.49 -1.07
CA ASP A 26 10.02 -2.50 -0.39
C ASP A 26 8.88 -3.18 0.37
N VAL A 27 8.58 -2.66 1.56
CA VAL A 27 7.44 -3.07 2.37
C VAL A 27 6.64 -1.82 2.71
N VAL A 28 5.39 -1.77 2.24
CA VAL A 28 4.46 -0.66 2.45
C VAL A 28 3.30 -1.17 3.28
N MET A 29 2.93 -0.45 4.34
CA MET A 29 1.75 -0.76 5.15
C MET A 29 0.86 0.45 5.26
N VAL A 30 -0.40 0.37 4.83
CA VAL A 30 -1.40 1.43 4.95
C VAL A 30 -2.50 0.95 5.90
N LEU A 31 -2.82 1.77 6.89
CA LEU A 31 -3.83 1.46 7.91
C LEU A 31 -5.11 2.27 7.67
N ASP A 32 -6.21 1.82 8.30
CA ASP A 32 -7.50 2.49 8.28
C ASP A 32 -8.03 2.71 6.85
N VAL A 33 -7.99 1.68 6.01
CA VAL A 33 -8.40 1.73 4.59
C VAL A 33 -9.94 1.71 4.47
N LYS A 34 -10.58 2.83 4.83
CA LYS A 34 -12.05 2.96 4.76
C LYS A 34 -12.50 3.36 3.34
N GLN A 35 -13.73 2.97 2.97
CA GLN A 35 -14.34 3.45 1.72
C GLN A 35 -14.37 4.98 1.71
N ASN A 36 -13.97 5.59 0.60
CA ASN A 36 -13.82 7.04 0.46
C ASN A 36 -12.78 7.68 1.40
N SER A 37 -11.92 6.91 2.08
CA SER A 37 -10.65 7.46 2.55
C SER A 37 -9.92 7.91 1.29
N ASN A 38 -9.85 9.24 1.13
CA ASN A 38 -9.60 9.92 -0.15
C ASN A 38 -8.54 9.15 -0.94
N LEU A 39 -8.86 8.59 -2.11
CA LEU A 39 -7.93 7.78 -2.92
C LEU A 39 -6.56 8.47 -3.04
N GLU A 40 -6.59 9.80 -3.11
CA GLU A 40 -5.45 10.69 -2.94
C GLU A 40 -4.58 10.42 -1.71
N ARG A 41 -5.18 10.30 -0.51
CA ARG A 41 -4.48 9.96 0.74
C ARG A 41 -3.75 8.64 0.61
N ILE A 42 -4.43 7.60 0.11
CA ILE A 42 -3.82 6.27 -0.03
C ILE A 42 -2.66 6.33 -1.03
N GLN A 43 -2.87 6.95 -2.20
CA GLN A 43 -1.80 7.14 -3.18
C GLN A 43 -0.63 7.92 -2.60
N ARG A 44 -0.90 8.97 -1.83
CA ARG A 44 0.14 9.80 -1.20
C ARG A 44 0.95 9.00 -0.19
N GLU A 45 0.27 8.28 0.69
CA GLU A 45 0.91 7.45 1.71
C GLU A 45 1.73 6.30 1.10
N VAL A 46 1.22 5.66 0.04
CA VAL A 46 1.97 4.62 -0.69
C VAL A 46 3.19 5.21 -1.39
N ALA A 47 3.04 6.32 -2.12
CA ALA A 47 4.13 6.96 -2.84
C ALA A 47 5.23 7.45 -1.89
N GLU A 48 4.88 8.07 -0.76
CA GLU A 48 5.84 8.46 0.29
C GLU A 48 6.63 7.25 0.81
N LYS A 49 5.95 6.14 1.09
CA LYS A 49 6.59 4.89 1.59
C LYS A 49 7.46 4.21 0.55
N LEU A 50 7.18 4.41 -0.74
CA LEU A 50 8.03 3.95 -1.85
C LEU A 50 9.18 4.91 -2.18
N GLY A 51 9.28 6.05 -1.48
CA GLY A 51 10.28 7.09 -1.74
C GLY A 51 10.08 7.82 -3.07
N LEU A 52 8.83 7.91 -3.54
CA LEU A 52 8.49 8.66 -4.75
C LEU A 52 8.23 10.13 -4.42
N ASP A 53 8.74 11.02 -5.26
CA ASP A 53 8.41 12.45 -5.17
C ASP A 53 6.94 12.66 -5.56
N ILE A 54 6.20 13.32 -4.67
CA ILE A 54 4.80 13.67 -4.89
C ILE A 54 4.73 15.17 -5.10
N PHE A 55 4.24 15.57 -6.27
CA PHE A 55 4.01 16.98 -6.58
C PHE A 55 2.52 17.28 -6.45
N ASP A 56 2.16 18.41 -5.85
CA ASP A 56 0.76 18.80 -5.63
C ASP A 56 -0.03 18.99 -6.93
N ASN A 57 0.64 19.11 -8.08
CA ASN A 57 0.02 19.20 -9.40
C ASN A 57 -0.24 17.83 -10.08
N GLN A 58 0.16 16.71 -9.46
CA GLN A 58 -0.06 15.39 -10.05
C GLN A 58 -1.53 14.98 -9.95
N THR A 59 -2.06 14.51 -11.07
CA THR A 59 -3.41 13.95 -11.13
C THR A 59 -3.46 12.57 -10.45
N ILE A 60 -4.64 12.15 -9.99
CA ILE A 60 -4.88 10.80 -9.45
C ILE A 60 -4.34 9.69 -10.38
N PRO A 61 -4.63 9.69 -11.70
CA PRO A 61 -4.08 8.68 -12.60
C PRO A 61 -2.57 8.79 -12.78
N GLY A 62 -2.01 10.00 -12.73
CA GLY A 62 -0.56 10.22 -12.80
C GLY A 62 0.16 9.60 -11.61
N ARG A 63 -0.35 9.82 -10.39
CA ARG A 63 0.16 9.17 -9.17
C ARG A 63 0.05 7.64 -9.24
N ALA A 64 -1.11 7.12 -9.65
CA ALA A 64 -1.30 5.67 -9.82
C ALA A 64 -0.26 5.06 -10.78
N ARG A 65 0.04 5.73 -11.90
CA ARG A 65 1.05 5.27 -12.86
C ARG A 65 2.44 5.21 -12.23
N ASN A 66 2.86 6.26 -11.52
CA ASN A 66 4.18 6.29 -10.89
C ASN A 66 4.33 5.20 -9.81
N ILE A 67 3.29 4.99 -9.00
CA ILE A 67 3.25 3.90 -8.01
C ILE A 67 3.35 2.55 -8.71
N CYS A 68 2.57 2.35 -9.76
CA CYS A 68 2.55 1.10 -10.54
C CYS A 68 3.92 0.80 -11.16
N ASP A 69 4.58 1.80 -11.74
CA ASP A 69 5.90 1.62 -12.37
C ASP A 69 6.95 1.23 -11.32
N ARG A 70 6.91 1.88 -10.15
CA ARG A 70 7.80 1.58 -9.02
C ARG A 70 7.61 0.17 -8.44
N ILE A 71 6.38 -0.33 -8.41
CA ILE A 71 6.03 -1.69 -7.95
C ILE A 71 6.39 -2.76 -8.99
N LYS A 72 6.36 -2.41 -10.28
CA LYS A 72 6.79 -3.33 -11.35
C LYS A 72 8.31 -3.49 -11.40
N ASP A 73 9.05 -2.45 -11.02
CA ASP A 73 10.52 -2.43 -10.99
C ASP A 73 11.11 -3.26 -9.84
N LYS A 74 10.43 -3.33 -8.70
CA LYS A 74 10.94 -4.00 -7.49
C LYS A 74 9.97 -5.02 -6.89
N LYS A 75 10.51 -5.95 -6.12
CA LYS A 75 9.70 -6.91 -5.36
C LYS A 75 9.11 -6.21 -4.13
N THR A 76 7.84 -5.83 -4.20
CA THR A 76 7.17 -5.02 -3.18
C THR A 76 6.06 -5.81 -2.47
N LEU A 77 6.04 -5.73 -1.13
CA LEU A 77 4.91 -6.15 -0.31
C LEU A 77 4.08 -4.92 0.08
N VAL A 78 2.78 -4.94 -0.20
CA VAL A 78 1.83 -3.92 0.22
C VAL A 78 0.83 -4.55 1.18
N ILE A 79 0.68 -3.94 2.34
CA ILE A 79 -0.15 -4.41 3.43
C ILE A 79 -1.28 -3.39 3.63
N LEU A 80 -2.54 -3.82 3.53
CA LEU A 80 -3.71 -2.96 3.67
C LEU A 80 -4.58 -3.45 4.82
N ASP A 81 -4.62 -2.72 5.94
CA ASP A 81 -5.39 -3.11 7.13
C ASP A 81 -6.70 -2.30 7.29
N ASP A 82 -7.66 -2.90 7.99
CA ASP A 82 -8.98 -2.34 8.29
C ASP A 82 -9.74 -1.82 7.06
N ILE A 83 -9.82 -2.67 6.03
CA ILE A 83 -10.56 -2.43 4.79
C ILE A 83 -12.06 -2.49 5.04
N TRP A 84 -12.77 -1.37 4.88
CA TRP A 84 -14.20 -1.31 5.22
C TRP A 84 -15.15 -1.65 4.04
N GLU A 85 -14.69 -1.64 2.78
CA GLU A 85 -15.43 -2.06 1.56
C GLU A 85 -14.46 -2.42 0.41
N THR A 86 -14.94 -2.77 -0.79
CA THR A 86 -14.08 -3.04 -1.97
C THR A 86 -13.23 -1.82 -2.36
N ILE A 87 -11.91 -1.99 -2.35
CA ILE A 87 -10.93 -1.00 -2.83
C ILE A 87 -10.55 -1.28 -4.29
N ASP A 88 -10.49 -0.23 -5.11
CA ASP A 88 -9.95 -0.32 -6.46
C ASP A 88 -8.41 -0.21 -6.41
N LEU A 89 -7.75 -1.37 -6.41
CA LEU A 89 -6.30 -1.48 -6.34
C LEU A 89 -5.62 -0.85 -7.57
N GLU A 90 -6.24 -0.93 -8.76
CA GLU A 90 -5.69 -0.32 -9.97
C GLU A 90 -5.74 1.21 -9.89
N ALA A 91 -6.82 1.77 -9.34
CA ALA A 91 -6.92 3.21 -9.11
C ALA A 91 -5.88 3.72 -8.09
N VAL A 92 -5.44 2.89 -7.14
CA VAL A 92 -4.32 3.22 -6.24
C VAL A 92 -2.97 3.14 -6.98
N GLY A 93 -2.87 2.33 -8.02
CA GLY A 93 -1.61 2.02 -8.71
C GLY A 93 -0.95 0.73 -8.22
N LEU A 94 -1.73 -0.19 -7.64
CA LEU A 94 -1.28 -1.50 -7.15
C LEU A 94 -1.61 -2.59 -8.19
N PRO A 95 -0.70 -2.92 -9.11
CA PRO A 95 -0.96 -3.91 -10.16
C PRO A 95 -1.00 -5.35 -9.62
N SER A 96 -1.86 -6.19 -10.19
CA SER A 96 -1.83 -7.63 -9.95
C SER A 96 -0.69 -8.28 -10.76
N VAL A 97 0.53 -8.25 -10.21
CA VAL A 97 1.75 -8.81 -10.82
C VAL A 97 2.52 -9.66 -9.83
N ALA A 98 3.37 -10.57 -10.32
CA ALA A 98 4.13 -11.49 -9.45
C ALA A 98 5.06 -10.76 -8.45
N THR A 99 5.52 -9.56 -8.81
CA THR A 99 6.39 -8.70 -7.98
C THR A 99 5.65 -7.96 -6.88
N CYS A 100 4.31 -7.94 -6.91
CA CYS A 100 3.46 -7.28 -5.92
C CYS A 100 2.69 -8.34 -5.11
N LYS A 101 2.86 -8.33 -3.79
CA LYS A 101 2.02 -9.10 -2.87
C LYS A 101 1.16 -8.12 -2.09
N ILE A 102 -0.15 -8.36 -2.06
CA ILE A 102 -1.13 -7.56 -1.32
C ILE A 102 -1.71 -8.46 -0.23
N CYS A 103 -1.64 -8.03 1.03
CA CYS A 103 -2.22 -8.76 2.16
C CYS A 103 -2.99 -7.85 3.11
#